data_AF-A0A2N2YGI1-F1
#
_entry.id   AF-A0A2N2YGI1-F1
#
_cell.length_a   1.000
_cell.length_b   1.000
_cell.length_c   1.000
_cell.angle_alpha   90.00
_cell.angle_beta   90.00
_cell.angle_gamma   90.00
#
_symmetry.space_group_name_H-M   'P 1'
#
loop_
_entity.id
_entity.type
_entity.pdbx_description
1 polymer ?
#
loop_
_entity_poly.entity_id
_entity_poly.type
_entity_poly.pdbx_seq_one_letter_code
_entity_poly.pdbx_strand_id
1 'polypeptide(L)'
;MLLGLAFFKIKVKWINVLGVLIGLIGAIGLISVSGNASFEFNFGYAAYIILATIFYALNANMIKSFLQDLDSFTVTIFSFFIFGVPALIYLFVSTPFIIQLNQDPHFWQGLAYVSTLAVVGTAIALIFFNYLIKINTAVFASSVTYLIPIVALLWGIIDGEHFSVVYILWILMILVGVFLVNAKRLKVFEFKK
;
A
#
# COMPACT_ATOMS: atom_id res chain seq x y z
N MET A 1 -2.48 11.40 6.15
CA MET A 1 -2.58 12.37 7.28
C MET A 1 -2.20 13.79 6.87
N LEU A 2 -0.98 14.03 6.37
CA LEU A 2 -0.47 15.38 6.06
C LEU A 2 -1.29 16.10 4.97
N LEU A 3 -1.64 15.41 3.87
CA LEU A 3 -2.52 15.98 2.84
C LEU A 3 -3.95 16.22 3.34
N GLY A 4 -4.46 15.35 4.21
CA GLY A 4 -5.76 15.54 4.87
C GLY A 4 -5.78 16.76 5.82
N LEU A 5 -4.65 17.08 6.45
CA LEU A 5 -4.44 18.31 7.21
C LEU A 5 -4.42 19.54 6.30
N ALA A 6 -3.60 19.49 5.24
CA ALA A 6 -3.34 20.63 4.36
C ALA A 6 -4.55 21.01 3.49
N PHE A 7 -5.24 20.02 2.91
CA PHE A 7 -6.32 20.26 1.95
C PHE A 7 -7.72 20.05 2.54
N PHE A 8 -7.87 19.24 3.59
CA PHE A 8 -9.18 18.83 4.12
C PHE A 8 -9.44 19.26 5.59
N LYS A 9 -8.57 20.12 6.17
CA LYS A 9 -8.70 20.68 7.54
C LYS A 9 -8.95 19.62 8.64
N ILE A 10 -8.39 18.42 8.49
CA ILE A 10 -8.57 17.35 9.47
C ILE A 10 -7.74 17.65 10.74
N LYS A 11 -8.39 17.68 11.92
CA LYS A 11 -7.70 17.88 13.21
C LYS A 11 -6.84 16.66 13.60
N VAL A 12 -5.52 16.78 13.46
CA VAL A 12 -4.55 15.79 13.93
C VAL A 12 -4.37 15.90 15.45
N LYS A 13 -4.43 14.75 16.15
CA LYS A 13 -4.13 14.68 17.59
C LYS A 13 -2.67 14.26 17.77
N TRP A 14 -2.07 14.63 18.90
CA TRP A 14 -0.69 14.25 19.25
C TRP A 14 -0.42 12.74 19.17
N ILE A 15 -1.42 11.93 19.54
CA ILE A 15 -1.37 10.46 19.43
C ILE A 15 -1.08 9.97 18.01
N ASN A 16 -1.54 10.70 16.99
CA ASN A 16 -1.28 10.37 15.60
C ASN A 16 0.18 10.66 15.21
N VAL A 17 0.79 11.69 15.78
CA VAL A 17 2.22 12.00 15.54
C VAL A 17 3.10 10.93 16.19
N LEU A 18 2.79 10.56 17.44
CA LEU A 18 3.48 9.47 18.14
C LEU A 18 3.34 8.15 17.39
N GLY A 19 2.15 7.83 16.88
CA GLY A 19 1.92 6.63 16.08
C GLY A 19 2.79 6.58 14.82
N VAL A 20 2.94 7.70 14.11
CA VAL A 20 3.83 7.80 12.94
C VAL A 20 5.29 7.58 13.34
N LEU A 21 5.76 8.20 14.42
CA LEU A 21 7.14 8.03 14.89
C LEU A 21 7.44 6.58 15.30
N ILE A 22 6.55 5.96 16.07
CA ILE A 22 6.68 4.55 16.49
C ILE A 22 6.71 3.63 15.26
N GLY A 23 5.80 3.85 14.30
CA GLY A 23 5.77 3.07 13.06
C GLY A 23 7.05 3.22 12.23
N LEU A 24 7.62 4.44 12.18
CA LEU A 24 8.88 4.70 11.48
C LEU A 24 10.06 3.99 12.15
N ILE A 25 10.15 4.04 13.48
CA ILE A 25 11.19 3.33 14.24
C ILE A 25 11.08 1.82 13.98
N GLY A 26 9.86 1.28 14.00
CA GLY A 26 9.61 -0.12 13.66
C GLY A 26 10.08 -0.49 12.25
N ALA A 27 9.80 0.36 11.26
CA ALA A 27 10.26 0.14 9.88
C ALA A 27 11.80 0.19 9.76
N ILE A 28 12.46 1.16 10.42
CA ILE A 28 13.93 1.27 10.42
C ILE A 28 14.56 0.03 11.06
N GLY A 29 14.01 -0.44 12.19
CA GLY A 29 14.48 -1.64 12.88
C GLY A 29 14.24 -2.92 12.07
N LEU A 30 13.13 -3.01 11.35
CA LEU A 30 12.87 -4.15 10.46
C LEU A 30 13.89 -4.20 9.32
N ILE A 31 14.15 -3.05 8.68
CA ILE A 31 15.11 -2.93 7.57
C ILE A 31 16.54 -3.28 8.02
N SER A 32 16.93 -2.89 9.23
CA SER A 32 18.28 -3.16 9.73
C SER A 32 18.56 -4.63 9.99
N VAL A 33 17.52 -5.43 10.18
CA VAL A 33 17.62 -6.88 10.45
C VAL A 33 17.29 -7.71 9.20
N SER A 34 16.56 -7.14 8.23
CA SER A 34 16.11 -7.83 7.01
C SER A 34 17.17 -8.02 5.92
N GLY A 35 18.44 -7.66 6.15
CA GLY A 35 19.51 -7.91 5.18
C GLY A 35 20.90 -7.45 5.62
N ASN A 36 21.94 -7.96 4.94
CA ASN A 36 23.34 -7.54 5.08
C ASN A 36 23.66 -6.22 4.34
N ALA A 37 22.66 -5.37 4.11
CA ALA A 37 22.81 -4.16 3.33
C ALA A 37 23.34 -3.01 4.20
N SER A 38 24.39 -2.33 3.73
CA SER A 38 24.80 -1.03 4.28
C SER A 38 23.61 -0.06 4.22
N PHE A 39 23.42 0.72 5.29
CA PHE A 39 22.44 1.83 5.31
C PHE A 39 22.92 2.95 4.37
N GLU A 40 22.79 2.74 3.06
CA GLU A 40 23.01 3.78 2.07
C GLU A 40 21.73 4.58 1.90
N PHE A 41 21.71 5.78 2.50
CA PHE A 41 20.58 6.67 2.36
C PHE A 41 20.59 7.35 0.98
N ASN A 42 19.81 6.79 0.05
CA ASN A 42 19.63 7.39 -1.26
C ASN A 42 18.43 8.35 -1.25
N PHE A 43 18.72 9.66 -1.21
CA PHE A 43 17.70 10.70 -1.19
C PHE A 43 16.76 10.64 -2.41
N GLY A 44 17.25 10.21 -3.57
CA GLY A 44 16.45 10.06 -4.79
C GLY A 44 15.34 9.01 -4.63
N TYR A 45 15.68 7.82 -4.13
CA TYR A 45 14.68 6.79 -3.86
C TYR A 45 13.69 7.18 -2.75
N ALA A 46 14.17 7.87 -1.70
CA ALA A 46 13.29 8.40 -0.66
C ALA A 46 12.26 9.40 -1.22
N ALA A 47 12.67 10.27 -2.14
CA ALA A 47 11.77 11.22 -2.80
C ALA A 47 10.69 10.51 -3.64
N TYR A 48 11.02 9.43 -4.35
CA TYR A 48 10.03 8.64 -5.08
C TYR A 48 8.99 7.99 -4.18
N ILE A 49 9.40 7.49 -3.00
CA ILE A 49 8.45 6.94 -2.02
C ILE A 49 7.49 8.03 -1.54
N ILE A 50 8.00 9.21 -1.19
CA ILE A 50 7.15 10.35 -0.77
C ILE A 50 6.16 10.71 -1.87
N LEU A 51 6.63 10.83 -3.11
CA LEU A 51 5.78 11.13 -4.26
C LEU A 51 4.70 10.06 -4.48
N ALA A 52 5.04 8.79 -4.37
CA ALA A 52 4.10 7.68 -4.45
C ALA A 52 3.00 7.77 -3.37
N THR A 53 3.37 8.10 -2.12
CA THR A 53 2.37 8.28 -1.05
C THR A 53 1.44 9.47 -1.29
N ILE A 54 1.94 10.54 -1.92
CA ILE A 54 1.12 11.70 -2.32
C ILE A 54 0.10 11.27 -3.37
N PHE A 55 0.52 10.55 -4.42
CA PHE A 55 -0.39 10.06 -5.44
C PHE A 55 -1.45 9.10 -4.89
N TYR A 56 -1.07 8.20 -3.98
CA TYR A 56 -2.02 7.29 -3.33
C TYR A 56 -3.09 8.06 -2.53
N ALA A 57 -2.66 9.06 -1.76
CA ALA A 57 -3.58 9.90 -0.99
C ALA A 57 -4.46 10.76 -1.90
N LEU A 58 -3.92 11.34 -2.96
CA LEU A 58 -4.69 12.12 -3.93
C LEU A 58 -5.73 11.25 -4.64
N ASN A 59 -5.34 10.07 -5.13
CA ASN A 59 -6.23 9.13 -5.80
C ASN A 59 -7.45 8.78 -4.92
N ALA A 60 -7.23 8.36 -3.68
CA ALA A 60 -8.32 8.00 -2.78
C ALA A 60 -9.26 9.17 -2.47
N ASN A 61 -8.73 10.39 -2.31
CA ASN A 61 -9.55 11.58 -2.06
C ASN A 61 -10.26 12.09 -3.31
N MET A 62 -9.64 12.01 -4.49
CA MET A 62 -10.28 12.38 -5.76
C MET A 62 -11.42 11.45 -6.09
N ILE A 63 -11.26 10.14 -5.89
CA ILE A 63 -12.34 9.17 -6.05
C ILE A 63 -13.50 9.51 -5.12
N LYS A 64 -13.19 9.85 -3.86
CA LYS A 64 -14.22 10.22 -2.88
C LYS A 64 -14.94 11.52 -3.20
N SER A 65 -14.24 12.52 -3.75
CA SER A 65 -14.77 13.87 -3.92
C SER A 65 -15.40 14.11 -5.29
N PHE A 66 -14.89 13.48 -6.36
CA PHE A 66 -15.24 13.83 -7.74
C PHE A 66 -15.81 12.66 -8.56
N LEU A 67 -15.61 11.42 -8.14
CA LEU A 67 -15.98 10.23 -8.93
C LEU A 67 -17.03 9.36 -8.22
N GLN A 68 -17.85 9.96 -7.35
CA GLN A 68 -18.92 9.24 -6.63
C GLN A 68 -20.04 8.76 -7.56
N ASP A 69 -20.31 9.48 -8.65
CA ASP A 69 -21.40 9.18 -9.58
C ASP A 69 -21.09 8.02 -10.55
N LEU A 70 -19.81 7.67 -10.70
CA LEU A 70 -19.40 6.51 -11.48
C LEU A 70 -19.49 5.26 -10.62
N ASP A 71 -19.56 4.07 -11.20
CA ASP A 71 -19.41 2.78 -10.51
C ASP A 71 -17.92 2.40 -10.36
N SER A 72 -17.59 1.58 -9.36
CA SER A 72 -16.18 1.30 -9.03
C SER A 72 -15.46 0.46 -10.08
N PHE A 73 -16.23 -0.32 -10.84
CA PHE A 73 -15.72 -1.10 -11.96
C PHE A 73 -15.28 -0.18 -13.10
N THR A 74 -16.13 0.79 -13.48
CA THR A 74 -15.81 1.82 -14.49
C THR A 74 -14.55 2.61 -14.12
N VAL A 75 -14.43 3.10 -12.88
CA VAL A 75 -13.23 3.85 -12.45
C VAL A 75 -11.96 3.02 -12.63
N THR A 76 -12.00 1.73 -12.26
CA THR A 76 -10.85 0.83 -12.39
C THR A 76 -10.53 0.55 -13.86
N ILE A 77 -11.53 0.21 -14.70
CA ILE A 77 -11.30 -0.06 -16.13
C ILE A 77 -10.68 1.13 -16.84
N PHE A 78 -11.22 2.34 -16.65
CA PHE A 78 -10.67 3.52 -17.30
C PHE A 78 -9.22 3.77 -16.86
N SER A 79 -8.90 3.54 -15.58
CA SER A 79 -7.53 3.66 -15.07
C SER A 79 -6.60 2.66 -15.77
N PHE A 80 -7.01 1.39 -15.86
CA PHE A 80 -6.22 0.36 -16.56
C PHE A 80 -6.14 0.59 -18.07
N PHE A 81 -7.17 1.13 -18.70
CA PHE A 81 -7.16 1.38 -20.14
C PHE A 81 -6.22 2.53 -20.49
N ILE A 82 -6.32 3.65 -19.77
CA ILE A 82 -5.50 4.85 -19.99
C ILE A 82 -4.01 4.55 -19.80
N PHE A 83 -3.65 3.81 -18.76
CA PHE A 83 -2.24 3.46 -18.49
C PHE A 83 -1.78 2.17 -19.19
N GLY A 84 -2.69 1.23 -19.41
CA GLY A 84 -2.39 -0.07 -20.01
C GLY A 84 -2.01 0.03 -21.48
N VAL A 85 -2.64 0.93 -22.25
CA VAL A 85 -2.29 1.10 -23.67
C VAL A 85 -0.84 1.60 -23.84
N PRO A 86 -0.39 2.69 -23.18
CA PRO A 86 1.01 3.10 -23.21
C PRO A 86 1.98 2.02 -22.68
N ALA A 87 1.61 1.33 -21.60
CA ALA A 87 2.44 0.27 -21.03
C ALA A 87 2.62 -0.92 -22.00
N LEU A 88 1.56 -1.29 -22.73
CA LEU A 88 1.61 -2.35 -23.74
C LEU A 88 2.53 -1.96 -24.91
N ILE A 89 2.43 -0.70 -25.38
CA ILE A 89 3.31 -0.19 -26.44
C ILE A 89 4.76 -0.23 -25.97
N TYR A 90 5.04 0.25 -24.75
CA TYR A 90 6.39 0.23 -24.19
C TYR A 90 6.93 -1.21 -24.06
N LEU A 91 6.10 -2.16 -23.60
CA LEU A 91 6.48 -3.57 -23.49
C LEU A 91 6.96 -4.13 -24.84
N PHE A 92 6.19 -3.95 -25.91
CA PHE A 92 6.55 -4.53 -27.20
C PHE A 92 7.67 -3.79 -27.94
N VAL A 93 7.80 -2.47 -27.75
CA VAL A 93 8.76 -1.65 -28.49
C VAL A 93 10.10 -1.53 -27.76
N SER A 94 10.09 -1.42 -26.44
CA SER A 94 11.26 -1.03 -25.64
C SER A 94 11.84 -2.16 -24.79
N THR A 95 11.23 -3.35 -24.78
CA THR A 95 11.70 -4.49 -23.98
C THR A 95 11.93 -5.72 -24.86
N PRO A 96 12.80 -6.67 -24.46
CA PRO A 96 13.07 -7.89 -25.21
C PRO A 96 11.96 -8.95 -25.08
N PHE A 97 10.71 -8.53 -24.84
CA PHE A 97 9.57 -9.42 -24.57
C PHE A 97 9.37 -10.48 -25.66
N ILE A 98 9.44 -10.11 -26.93
CA ILE A 98 9.29 -11.06 -28.06
C ILE A 98 10.42 -12.10 -28.11
N ILE A 99 11.62 -11.71 -27.68
CA ILE A 99 12.77 -12.61 -27.62
C ILE A 99 12.56 -13.61 -26.48
N GLN A 100 12.18 -13.13 -25.30
CA GLN A 100 11.92 -13.96 -24.12
C GLN A 100 10.76 -14.94 -24.33
N LEU A 101 9.70 -14.52 -25.04
CA LEU A 101 8.56 -15.37 -25.40
C LEU A 101 8.97 -16.67 -26.11
N ASN A 102 10.02 -16.62 -26.93
CA ASN A 102 10.46 -17.77 -27.74
C ASN A 102 11.65 -18.52 -27.13
N GLN A 103 12.43 -17.88 -26.26
CA GLN A 103 13.70 -18.41 -25.79
C GLN A 103 13.66 -18.92 -24.35
N ASP A 104 12.74 -18.41 -23.52
CA ASP A 104 12.67 -18.81 -22.12
C ASP A 104 11.67 -19.98 -21.93
N PRO A 105 12.14 -21.18 -21.53
CA PRO A 105 11.26 -22.32 -21.29
C PRO A 105 10.25 -22.09 -20.15
N HIS A 106 10.50 -21.14 -19.24
CA HIS A 106 9.62 -20.80 -18.12
C HIS A 106 8.70 -19.60 -18.42
N PHE A 107 8.74 -19.04 -19.63
CA PHE A 107 8.00 -17.84 -20.00
C PHE A 107 6.51 -17.93 -19.62
N TRP A 108 5.85 -19.03 -20.01
CA TRP A 108 4.42 -19.22 -19.76
C TRP A 108 4.08 -19.36 -18.28
N GLN A 109 4.98 -19.95 -17.48
CA GLN A 109 4.82 -20.04 -16.03
C GLN A 109 4.96 -18.67 -15.37
N GLY A 110 5.98 -17.90 -15.75
CA GLY A 110 6.16 -16.52 -15.29
C GLY A 110 4.98 -15.64 -15.69
N LEU A 111 4.49 -15.77 -16.92
CA LEU A 111 3.30 -15.07 -17.39
C LEU A 111 2.07 -15.43 -16.55
N ALA A 112 1.86 -16.71 -16.23
CA ALA A 112 0.76 -17.14 -15.39
C ALA A 112 0.82 -16.51 -13.98
N TYR A 113 2.00 -16.42 -13.37
CA TYR A 113 2.18 -15.77 -12.06
C TYR A 113 1.89 -14.27 -12.12
N VAL A 114 2.43 -13.56 -13.12
CA VAL A 114 2.20 -12.12 -13.29
C VAL A 114 0.74 -11.83 -13.63
N SER A 115 0.12 -12.64 -14.50
CA SER A 115 -1.31 -12.50 -14.84
C SER A 115 -2.19 -12.75 -13.62
N THR A 116 -1.87 -13.73 -12.77
CA THR A 116 -2.62 -13.98 -11.54
C THR A 116 -2.52 -12.80 -10.59
N LEU A 117 -1.31 -12.24 -10.40
CA LEU A 117 -1.10 -11.05 -9.59
C LEU A 117 -1.83 -9.81 -10.16
N ALA A 118 -1.81 -9.63 -11.47
CA ALA A 118 -2.45 -8.51 -12.15
C ALA A 118 -3.98 -8.59 -12.05
N VAL A 119 -4.59 -9.76 -12.25
CA VAL A 119 -6.05 -9.92 -12.17
C VAL A 119 -6.52 -9.91 -10.74
N VAL A 120 -5.98 -10.78 -9.89
CA VAL A 120 -6.48 -11.00 -8.52
C VAL A 120 -5.92 -9.96 -7.56
N GLY A 121 -4.60 -9.83 -7.51
CA GLY A 121 -3.91 -8.96 -6.56
C GLY A 121 -4.01 -7.47 -6.89
N THR A 122 -4.34 -7.11 -8.13
CA THR A 122 -4.35 -5.71 -8.58
C THR A 122 -5.74 -5.28 -9.05
N ALA A 123 -6.28 -5.84 -10.14
CA ALA A 123 -7.53 -5.35 -10.73
C ALA A 123 -8.74 -5.58 -9.81
N ILE A 124 -8.95 -6.81 -9.32
CA ILE A 124 -10.04 -7.13 -8.39
C ILE A 124 -9.86 -6.38 -7.07
N ALA A 125 -8.64 -6.38 -6.52
CA ALA A 125 -8.33 -5.64 -5.29
C ALA A 125 -8.64 -4.14 -5.43
N LEU A 126 -8.30 -3.51 -6.56
CA LEU A 126 -8.60 -2.11 -6.84
C LEU A 126 -10.11 -1.84 -6.98
N ILE A 127 -10.87 -2.76 -7.59
CA ILE A 127 -12.35 -2.63 -7.64
C ILE A 127 -12.91 -2.60 -6.22
N PHE A 128 -12.49 -3.53 -5.35
CA PHE A 128 -12.93 -3.55 -3.96
C PHE A 128 -12.46 -2.33 -3.18
N PHE A 129 -11.22 -1.87 -3.39
CA PHE A 129 -10.70 -0.67 -2.75
C PHE A 129 -11.48 0.59 -3.16
N ASN A 130 -11.74 0.76 -4.47
CA ASN A 130 -12.53 1.87 -5.01
C ASN A 130 -13.98 1.81 -4.53
N TYR A 131 -14.56 0.61 -4.45
CA TYR A 131 -15.87 0.38 -3.84
C TYR A 131 -15.88 0.82 -2.37
N LEU A 132 -14.89 0.41 -1.59
CA LEU A 132 -14.76 0.79 -0.18
C LEU A 132 -14.64 2.30 0.00
N ILE A 133 -13.89 2.98 -0.87
CA ILE A 133 -13.81 4.46 -0.89
C ILE A 133 -15.19 5.08 -1.14
N LYS A 134 -16.00 4.53 -2.06
CA LYS A 134 -17.34 5.07 -2.32
C LYS A 134 -18.27 4.93 -1.13
N ILE A 135 -18.35 3.74 -0.55
CA ILE A 135 -19.29 3.49 0.55
C ILE A 135 -18.82 4.04 1.91
N ASN A 136 -17.52 4.32 2.07
CA ASN A 136 -16.93 4.86 3.31
C ASN A 136 -16.13 6.15 3.05
N THR A 137 -15.22 6.51 3.96
CA THR A 137 -14.27 7.62 3.78
C THR A 137 -12.96 7.11 3.19
N ALA A 138 -12.21 7.97 2.49
CA ALA A 138 -10.86 7.64 2.00
C ALA A 138 -9.91 7.20 3.14
N VAL A 139 -10.09 7.78 4.33
CA VAL A 139 -9.34 7.41 5.55
C VAL A 139 -9.70 6.00 6.01
N PHE A 140 -10.99 5.62 5.96
CA PHE A 140 -11.38 4.26 6.31
C PHE A 140 -10.89 3.25 5.28
N ALA A 141 -11.01 3.54 3.98
CA ALA A 141 -10.54 2.64 2.94
C ALA A 141 -9.02 2.38 3.01
N SER A 142 -8.23 3.44 3.26
CA SER A 142 -6.78 3.31 3.48
C SER A 142 -6.41 2.54 4.74
N SER A 143 -7.36 2.24 5.64
CA SER A 143 -7.08 1.39 6.80
C SER A 143 -6.85 -0.08 6.45
N VAL A 144 -7.33 -0.55 5.30
CA VAL A 144 -7.07 -1.91 4.82
C VAL A 144 -5.58 -2.14 4.58
N THR A 145 -4.86 -1.10 4.17
CA THR A 145 -3.39 -1.14 3.97
C THR A 145 -2.64 -1.46 5.27
N TYR A 146 -3.24 -1.22 6.43
CA TYR A 146 -2.67 -1.55 7.73
C TYR A 146 -2.66 -3.04 8.04
N LEU A 147 -3.44 -3.83 7.31
CA LEU A 147 -3.45 -5.29 7.42
C LEU A 147 -2.31 -5.93 6.62
N ILE A 148 -1.67 -5.19 5.70
CA ILE A 148 -0.62 -5.74 4.82
C ILE A 148 0.52 -6.40 5.62
N PRO A 149 1.11 -5.78 6.67
CA PRO A 149 2.18 -6.43 7.44
C PRO A 149 1.74 -7.75 8.11
N ILE A 150 0.47 -7.84 8.53
CA ILE A 150 -0.08 -9.05 9.15
C ILE A 150 -0.23 -10.15 8.10
N VAL A 151 -0.84 -9.82 6.95
CA VAL A 151 -1.03 -10.78 5.85
C VAL A 151 0.30 -11.25 5.29
N ALA A 152 1.28 -10.37 5.16
CA ALA A 152 2.63 -10.71 4.72
C ALA A 152 3.32 -11.70 5.68
N LEU A 153 3.24 -11.46 7.00
CA LEU A 153 3.80 -12.37 8.00
C LEU A 153 3.11 -13.75 7.97
N LEU A 154 1.79 -13.79 7.83
CA LEU A 154 1.06 -15.06 7.71
C LEU A 154 1.51 -15.85 6.48
N TRP A 155 1.66 -15.18 5.34
CA TRP A 155 2.16 -15.83 4.12
C TRP A 155 3.59 -16.34 4.27
N GLY A 156 4.50 -15.55 4.84
CA GLY A 156 5.88 -16.00 5.07
C GLY A 156 5.94 -17.22 5.99
N ILE A 157 5.11 -17.27 7.05
CA ILE A 157 5.05 -18.45 7.92
C ILE A 157 4.53 -19.68 7.17
N ILE A 158 3.51 -19.51 6.30
CA ILE A 158 2.97 -20.59 5.48
C ILE A 158 4.00 -21.09 4.47
N ASP A 159 4.83 -20.20 3.92
CA ASP A 159 5.93 -20.54 3.00
C ASP A 159 7.15 -21.16 3.70
N GLY A 160 7.10 -21.30 5.04
CA GLY A 160 8.15 -21.89 5.84
C GLY A 160 9.31 -20.95 6.15
N GLU A 161 9.15 -19.64 5.97
CA GLU A 161 10.17 -18.66 6.31
C GLU A 161 10.44 -18.64 7.83
N HIS A 162 11.71 -18.78 8.20
CA HIS A 162 12.14 -18.69 9.59
C HIS A 162 12.32 -17.23 10.02
N PHE A 163 11.29 -16.65 10.62
CA PHE A 163 11.40 -15.35 11.25
C PHE A 163 12.11 -15.45 12.60
N SER A 164 13.22 -14.73 12.76
CA SER A 164 13.75 -14.45 14.11
C SER A 164 12.73 -13.65 14.91
N VAL A 165 12.68 -13.88 16.23
CA VAL A 165 11.78 -13.16 17.17
C VAL A 165 11.91 -11.63 17.03
N VAL A 166 13.08 -11.16 16.59
CA VAL A 166 13.36 -9.74 16.33
C VAL A 166 12.48 -9.16 15.21
N TYR A 167 12.16 -9.93 14.15
CA TYR A 167 11.25 -9.47 13.08
C TYR A 167 9.83 -9.24 13.62
N ILE A 168 9.36 -10.15 14.47
CA ILE A 168 8.04 -10.05 15.10
C ILE A 168 7.96 -8.80 15.96
N LEU A 169 9.00 -8.46 16.72
CA LEU A 169 9.06 -7.25 17.54
C LEU A 169 8.93 -5.98 16.69
N TRP A 170 9.67 -5.89 15.58
CA TRP A 170 9.60 -4.72 14.71
C TRP A 170 8.27 -4.60 13.98
N ILE A 171 7.70 -5.70 13.52
CA ILE A 171 6.36 -5.73 12.91
C ILE A 171 5.30 -5.32 13.94
N LEU A 172 5.37 -5.81 15.18
CA LEU A 172 4.47 -5.37 16.26
C LEU A 172 4.60 -3.87 16.52
N MET A 173 5.81 -3.32 16.49
CA MET A 173 6.03 -1.87 16.64
C MET A 173 5.38 -1.08 15.50
N ILE A 174 5.48 -1.55 14.25
CA ILE A 174 4.78 -0.97 13.10
C ILE A 174 3.26 -1.00 13.33
N LEU A 175 2.71 -2.14 13.74
CA LEU A 175 1.27 -2.31 13.99
C LEU A 175 0.77 -1.42 15.13
N VAL A 176 1.53 -1.29 16.22
CA VAL A 176 1.23 -0.36 17.33
C VAL A 176 1.23 1.08 16.83
N GLY A 177 2.25 1.49 16.06
CA GLY A 177 2.32 2.82 15.48
C GLY A 177 1.09 3.14 14.64
N VAL A 178 0.74 2.22 13.73
CA VAL A 178 -0.44 2.31 12.88
C VAL A 178 -1.74 2.35 13.69
N PHE A 179 -1.88 1.51 14.71
CA PHE A 179 -3.04 1.51 15.60
C PHE A 179 -3.21 2.87 16.29
N LEU A 180 -2.13 3.46 16.81
CA LEU A 180 -2.15 4.77 17.47
C LEU A 180 -2.55 5.90 16.50
N VAL A 181 -2.11 5.86 15.24
CA VAL A 181 -2.55 6.82 14.21
C VAL A 181 -4.06 6.77 13.99
N ASN A 182 -4.65 5.58 14.12
CA ASN A 182 -6.07 5.32 13.85
C ASN A 182 -6.94 5.26 15.11
N ALA A 183 -6.37 5.42 16.30
CA ALA A 183 -7.03 5.22 17.59
C ALA A 183 -8.17 6.22 17.93
N LYS A 184 -8.67 7.01 16.98
CA LYS A 184 -9.79 7.97 17.20
C LYS A 184 -11.16 7.44 16.84
N ARG A 185 -11.48 6.25 17.36
CA ARG A 185 -12.87 5.78 17.53
C ARG A 185 -13.15 5.06 18.85
N LEU A 186 -12.15 4.85 19.70
CA LEU A 186 -12.40 4.43 21.07
C LEU A 186 -12.76 5.68 21.87
N LYS A 187 -14.06 5.82 22.19
CA LYS A 187 -14.50 6.63 23.33
C LYS A 187 -13.77 6.03 24.54
N VAL A 188 -12.63 6.61 24.89
CA VAL A 188 -12.03 6.41 26.20
C VAL A 188 -13.14 6.77 27.18
N PHE A 189 -13.60 5.78 27.95
CA PHE A 189 -14.68 5.88 28.92
C PHE A 189 -14.62 7.25 29.62
N GLU A 190 -15.60 8.11 29.31
CA GLU A 190 -15.88 9.27 30.14
C GLU A 190 -16.32 8.73 31.50
N PHE A 191 -15.39 8.70 32.46
CA PHE A 191 -15.78 8.62 33.85
C PHE A 191 -16.52 9.91 34.18
N LYS A 192 -17.85 9.80 34.15
CA LYS A 192 -18.78 10.77 34.69
C LYS A 192 -18.45 10.92 36.19
N LYS A 193 -18.07 12.12 36.62
CA LYS A 193 -18.20 12.54 38.00
C LYS A 193 -18.69 13.97 38.04
#